data_AF-A0AA88SSL9-F1
#
_entry.id   AF-A0AA88SSL9-F1
#
_cell.length_a   1.000
_cell.length_b   1.000
_cell.length_c   1.000
_cell.angle_alpha   90.00
_cell.angle_beta   90.00
_cell.angle_gamma   90.00
#
_symmetry.space_group_name_H-M   'P 1'
#
loop_
_entity.id
_entity.type
_entity.pdbx_description
1 polymer ?
#
loop_
_entity_poly.entity_id
_entity_poly.type
_entity_poly.pdbx_seq_one_letter_code
_entity_poly.pdbx_strand_id
1 'polypeptide(L)'
;MQNLTELPVNVTSPKNLSVTIKVCVVIPFFCIFLCCIVVMLYIFASHRQFLDSSRYILFASMLISDTVQLLFSVLLFLLVMGQVNFALAYCFPLLFLCTATFQNTPLILATMSLERYVAIIYPLQCPPAWRSDRIWIIILSLWLLSCIFPIIEYSIGQHNPAVNMFSTSVVCTHVAVNASPKQTLFKTVVNILCFAAVAIIILFTYVRILLETRKLRQDRTSVSKAMNTVLLHGFQLLLCMLAFTIPITERLLVLSTNWLIGDISFFNYFCFVLIPRFLSPLIYGLRDQSLRRHIGKTFLCCSNRIKPSVRSLMQNNLFVT
;
A
#
# COMPACT_ATOMS: atom_id res chain seq x y z
N MET A 1 40.58 50.53 -1.19
CA MET A 1 39.14 50.84 -1.13
C MET A 1 38.37 49.67 -1.71
N GLN A 2 37.78 48.86 -0.83
CA GLN A 2 36.86 47.78 -1.17
C GLN A 2 35.53 48.38 -1.62
N ASN A 3 34.91 47.80 -2.65
CA ASN A 3 33.45 47.72 -2.79
C ASN A 3 33.11 46.73 -3.90
N LEU A 4 32.94 45.46 -3.52
CA LEU A 4 32.06 44.55 -4.24
C LEU A 4 31.12 43.96 -3.20
N THR A 5 29.89 44.49 -3.20
CA THR A 5 28.79 44.06 -2.34
C THR A 5 28.32 42.69 -2.84
N GLU A 6 28.91 41.62 -2.31
CA GLU A 6 28.38 40.27 -2.46
C GLU A 6 27.07 40.18 -1.66
N LEU A 7 25.95 40.27 -2.37
CA LEU A 7 24.62 39.97 -1.87
C LEU A 7 24.59 38.46 -1.52
N PRO A 8 24.20 38.04 -0.30
CA PRO A 8 24.05 36.62 -0.02
C PRO A 8 22.82 36.10 -0.76
N VAL A 9 23.03 35.49 -1.93
CA VAL A 9 21.99 34.77 -2.68
C VAL A 9 21.55 33.56 -1.84
N ASN A 10 20.52 33.79 -1.03
CA ASN A 10 19.45 32.91 -0.56
C ASN A 10 19.52 31.41 -0.91
N VAL A 11 20.56 30.68 -0.50
CA VAL A 11 20.69 29.22 -0.66
C VAL A 11 19.61 28.44 0.15
N THR A 12 18.96 29.11 1.10
CA THR A 12 17.92 28.54 1.98
C THR A 12 16.55 28.42 1.28
N SER A 13 16.23 29.32 0.33
CA SER A 13 14.95 29.34 -0.37
C SER A 13 14.67 28.15 -1.32
N PRO A 14 15.61 27.68 -2.17
CA PRO A 14 15.31 26.59 -3.10
C PRO A 14 15.09 25.23 -2.42
N LYS A 15 15.79 24.96 -1.30
CA LYS A 15 15.59 23.74 -0.50
C LYS A 15 14.21 23.72 0.16
N ASN A 16 13.81 24.84 0.78
CA ASN A 16 12.49 24.96 1.40
C ASN A 16 11.37 24.82 0.36
N LEU A 17 11.54 25.39 -0.84
CA LEU A 17 10.58 25.25 -1.93
C LEU A 17 10.44 23.78 -2.39
N SER A 18 11.56 23.06 -2.60
CA SER A 18 11.52 21.63 -2.97
C SER A 18 10.82 20.77 -1.90
N VAL A 19 11.10 21.03 -0.62
CA VAL A 19 10.43 20.36 0.49
C VAL A 19 8.92 20.61 0.47
N THR A 20 8.50 21.87 0.33
CA THR A 20 7.09 22.25 0.26
C THR A 20 6.39 21.57 -0.90
N ILE A 21 6.98 21.56 -2.11
CA ILE A 21 6.40 20.90 -3.28
C ILE A 21 6.18 19.41 -3.01
N LYS A 22 7.19 18.70 -2.49
CA LYS A 22 7.09 17.25 -2.20
C LYS A 22 5.96 16.95 -1.21
N VAL A 23 5.85 17.74 -0.14
CA VAL A 23 4.77 17.61 0.86
C VAL A 23 3.41 17.91 0.25
N CYS A 24 3.29 18.98 -0.55
CA CYS A 24 2.08 19.36 -1.26
C CYS A 24 1.64 18.33 -2.32
N VAL A 25 2.52 17.45 -2.79
CA VAL A 25 2.16 16.33 -3.67
C VAL A 25 1.71 15.11 -2.87
N VAL A 26 2.46 14.75 -1.82
CA VAL A 26 2.22 13.53 -1.04
C VAL A 26 0.94 13.62 -0.20
N ILE A 27 0.69 14.75 0.48
CA ILE A 27 -0.47 14.87 1.37
C ILE A 27 -1.79 14.74 0.60
N PRO A 28 -2.05 15.49 -0.49
CA PRO A 28 -3.30 15.35 -1.23
C PRO A 28 -3.46 13.96 -1.83
N PHE A 29 -2.39 13.36 -2.36
CA PHE A 29 -2.43 12.00 -2.89
C PHE A 29 -2.84 10.99 -1.80
N PHE A 30 -2.28 11.11 -0.60
CA PHE A 30 -2.64 10.29 0.54
C PHE A 30 -4.09 10.52 1.00
N CYS A 31 -4.54 11.77 1.04
CA CYS A 31 -5.93 12.10 1.37
C CYS A 31 -6.91 11.47 0.37
N ILE A 32 -6.64 11.58 -0.94
CA ILE A 32 -7.47 10.95 -1.98
C ILE A 32 -7.49 9.44 -1.79
N PHE A 33 -6.34 8.81 -1.55
CA PHE A 33 -6.26 7.38 -1.24
C PHE A 33 -7.16 7.01 -0.06
N LEU A 34 -7.02 7.69 1.07
CA LEU A 34 -7.82 7.43 2.27
C LEU A 34 -9.31 7.60 1.99
N CYS A 35 -9.72 8.65 1.27
CA CYS A 35 -11.11 8.84 0.87
C CYS A 35 -11.61 7.65 0.05
N CYS A 36 -10.85 7.17 -0.93
CA CYS A 36 -11.20 5.99 -1.72
C CYS A 36 -11.36 4.75 -0.84
N ILE A 37 -10.42 4.48 0.07
CA ILE A 37 -10.47 3.33 0.98
C ILE A 37 -11.67 3.40 1.93
N VAL A 38 -11.93 4.55 2.53
CA VAL A 38 -13.07 4.76 3.43
C VAL A 38 -14.37 4.47 2.70
N VAL A 39 -14.52 4.96 1.47
CA VAL A 39 -15.71 4.66 0.65
C VAL A 39 -15.81 3.16 0.36
N MET A 40 -14.71 2.47 0.04
CA MET A 40 -14.71 1.01 -0.21
C MET A 40 -15.15 0.24 1.04
N LEU A 41 -14.55 0.54 2.18
CA LEU A 41 -14.84 -0.11 3.45
C LEU A 41 -16.27 0.18 3.92
N TYR A 42 -16.75 1.41 3.72
CA TYR A 42 -18.14 1.76 4.02
C TYR A 42 -19.14 0.93 3.18
N ILE A 43 -18.86 0.72 1.89
CA ILE A 43 -19.70 -0.12 1.03
C ILE A 43 -19.67 -1.58 1.53
N PHE A 44 -18.51 -2.11 1.89
CA PHE A 44 -18.41 -3.47 2.46
C PHE A 44 -19.15 -3.61 3.78
N ALA A 45 -19.06 -2.61 4.67
CA ALA A 45 -19.78 -2.62 5.94
C ALA A 45 -21.31 -2.49 5.74
N SER A 46 -21.75 -1.70 4.75
CA SER A 46 -23.17 -1.48 4.45
C SER A 46 -23.84 -2.70 3.81
N HIS A 47 -23.07 -3.56 3.13
CA HIS A 47 -23.59 -4.73 2.43
C HIS A 47 -22.97 -6.01 2.99
N ARG A 48 -23.61 -6.57 4.04
CA ARG A 48 -23.12 -7.77 4.74
C ARG A 48 -22.86 -8.98 3.84
N GLN A 49 -23.57 -9.09 2.72
CA GLN A 49 -23.36 -10.13 1.70
C GLN A 49 -21.92 -10.19 1.15
N PHE A 50 -21.17 -9.07 1.18
CA PHE A 50 -19.76 -9.10 0.79
C PHE A 50 -18.89 -9.75 1.87
N LEU A 51 -19.20 -9.53 3.15
CA LEU A 51 -18.44 -10.11 4.27
C LEU A 51 -18.67 -11.61 4.41
N ASP A 52 -19.72 -12.16 3.82
CA ASP A 52 -19.96 -13.61 3.79
C ASP A 52 -18.98 -14.36 2.86
N SER A 53 -18.24 -13.64 2.00
CA SER A 53 -17.28 -14.22 1.06
C SER A 53 -15.85 -13.92 1.47
N SER A 54 -15.05 -14.99 1.63
CA SER A 54 -13.64 -14.92 2.07
C SER A 54 -12.78 -14.04 1.17
N ARG A 55 -13.10 -13.93 -0.12
CA ARG A 55 -12.44 -13.03 -1.07
C ARG A 55 -12.48 -11.57 -0.64
N TYR A 56 -13.64 -11.08 -0.23
CA TYR A 56 -13.80 -9.67 0.14
C TYR A 56 -13.22 -9.42 1.52
N ILE A 57 -13.21 -10.41 2.42
CA ILE A 57 -12.49 -10.32 3.69
C ILE A 57 -10.98 -10.20 3.43
N LEU A 58 -10.40 -11.04 2.56
CA LEU A 58 -8.99 -10.94 2.19
C LEU A 58 -8.68 -9.62 1.48
N PHE A 59 -9.55 -9.16 0.59
CA PHE A 59 -9.39 -7.86 -0.06
C PHE A 59 -9.45 -6.71 0.95
N ALA A 60 -10.41 -6.71 1.88
CA ALA A 60 -10.48 -5.72 2.96
C ALA A 60 -9.23 -5.76 3.84
N SER A 61 -8.69 -6.96 4.14
CA SER A 61 -7.44 -7.10 4.88
C SER A 61 -6.24 -6.49 4.14
N MET A 62 -6.18 -6.62 2.81
CA MET A 62 -5.18 -5.95 1.96
C MET A 62 -5.34 -4.43 2.04
N LEU A 63 -6.57 -3.91 1.91
CA LEU A 63 -6.83 -2.47 2.00
C LEU A 63 -6.39 -1.89 3.35
N ILE A 64 -6.68 -2.60 4.44
CA ILE A 64 -6.25 -2.21 5.79
C ILE A 64 -4.72 -2.25 5.88
N SER A 65 -4.08 -3.34 5.44
CA SER A 65 -2.61 -3.47 5.46
C SER A 65 -1.93 -2.35 4.65
N ASP A 66 -2.42 -2.04 3.45
CA ASP A 66 -1.88 -0.97 2.60
C ASP A 66 -2.11 0.42 3.21
N THR A 67 -3.24 0.62 3.89
CA THR A 67 -3.53 1.88 4.60
C THR A 67 -2.60 2.08 5.78
N VAL A 68 -2.40 1.03 6.58
CA VAL A 68 -1.46 1.06 7.71
C VAL A 68 -0.03 1.32 7.22
N GLN A 69 0.38 0.65 6.14
CA GLN A 69 1.68 0.93 5.51
C GLN A 69 1.81 2.39 5.10
N LEU A 70 0.85 2.92 4.32
CA LEU A 70 0.92 4.27 3.79
C LEU A 70 0.86 5.31 4.91
N LEU A 71 0.09 5.07 5.97
CA LEU A 71 0.05 5.93 7.14
C LEU A 71 1.43 6.06 7.80
N PHE A 72 2.07 4.93 8.13
CA PHE A 72 3.40 4.96 8.74
C PHE A 72 4.47 5.48 7.80
N SER A 73 4.38 5.14 6.51
CA SER A 73 5.33 5.59 5.49
C SER A 73 5.24 7.10 5.23
N VAL A 74 4.03 7.67 5.15
CA VAL A 74 3.81 9.11 5.02
C VAL A 74 4.23 9.83 6.29
N LEU A 75 3.94 9.27 7.48
CA LEU A 75 4.43 9.83 8.73
C LEU A 75 5.96 9.89 8.74
N LEU A 76 6.66 8.79 8.45
CA LEU A 76 8.12 8.75 8.35
C LEU A 76 8.65 9.76 7.32
N PHE A 77 8.00 9.86 6.15
CA PHE A 77 8.33 10.86 5.14
C PHE A 77 8.24 12.28 5.69
N LEU A 78 7.15 12.64 6.38
CA LEU A 78 6.99 13.98 6.98
C LEU A 78 8.05 14.25 8.06
N LEU A 79 8.40 13.25 8.87
CA LEU A 79 9.47 13.39 9.87
C LEU A 79 10.82 13.68 9.23
N VAL A 80 11.16 12.97 8.15
CA VAL A 80 12.41 13.17 7.39
C VAL A 80 12.43 14.54 6.70
N MET A 81 11.32 14.93 6.06
CA MET A 81 11.22 16.23 5.38
C MET A 81 11.26 17.41 6.35
N GLY A 82 10.70 17.25 7.55
CA GLY A 82 10.76 18.23 8.63
C GLY A 82 12.07 18.22 9.42
N GLN A 83 13.02 17.34 9.08
CA GLN A 83 14.28 17.13 9.81
C GLN A 83 14.10 16.97 11.33
N VAL A 84 13.00 16.33 11.73
CA VAL A 84 12.67 16.17 13.14
C VAL A 84 13.45 14.99 13.71
N ASN A 85 14.29 15.27 14.71
CA ASN A 85 15.04 14.24 15.42
C ASN A 85 14.15 13.63 16.51
N PHE A 86 14.02 12.30 16.51
CA PHE A 86 13.28 11.54 17.52
C PHE A 86 14.20 10.59 18.26
N ALA A 87 13.86 10.30 19.52
CA ALA A 87 14.50 9.22 20.25
C ALA A 87 14.32 7.90 19.49
N LEU A 88 15.38 7.10 19.43
CA LEU A 88 15.42 5.81 18.75
C LEU A 88 14.27 4.87 19.19
N ALA A 89 13.84 4.99 20.45
CA ALA A 89 12.70 4.27 21.03
C ALA A 89 11.37 4.45 20.26
N TYR A 90 11.12 5.63 19.71
CA TYR A 90 9.91 5.92 18.91
C TYR A 90 10.11 5.59 17.43
N CYS A 91 11.36 5.67 16.97
CA CYS A 91 11.69 5.40 15.58
C CYS A 91 11.57 3.92 15.22
N PHE A 92 12.06 3.06 16.11
CA PHE A 92 12.06 1.61 15.94
C PHE A 92 10.66 1.03 15.65
N PRO A 93 9.62 1.27 16.47
CA PRO A 93 8.29 0.72 16.20
C PRO A 93 7.68 1.25 14.89
N LEU A 94 7.95 2.51 14.52
CA LEU A 94 7.47 3.07 13.24
C LEU A 94 8.08 2.33 12.03
N LEU A 95 9.40 2.15 12.03
CA LEU A 95 10.10 1.43 10.98
C LEU A 95 9.76 -0.07 10.97
N PHE A 96 9.55 -0.66 12.15
CA PHE A 96 9.08 -2.04 12.30
C PHE A 96 7.72 -2.24 11.63
N LEU A 97 6.72 -1.41 11.98
CA LEU A 97 5.37 -1.52 11.43
C LEU A 97 5.34 -1.27 9.92
N CYS A 98 6.15 -0.31 9.45
CA CYS A 98 6.33 -0.01 8.03
C CYS A 98 7.02 -1.16 7.26
N THR A 99 7.88 -1.96 7.91
CA THR A 99 8.52 -3.11 7.24
C THR A 99 7.60 -4.33 7.25
N ALA A 100 6.94 -4.59 8.37
CA ALA A 100 6.01 -5.70 8.52
C ALA A 100 4.82 -5.57 7.56
N THR A 101 4.19 -4.40 7.50
CA THR A 101 3.04 -4.20 6.58
C THR A 101 3.45 -4.23 5.11
N PHE A 102 4.70 -3.88 4.80
CA PHE A 102 5.22 -3.94 3.45
C PHE A 102 5.33 -5.38 2.95
N GLN A 103 5.81 -6.29 3.81
CA GLN A 103 5.91 -7.72 3.52
C GLN A 103 4.57 -8.46 3.56
N ASN A 104 3.61 -7.95 4.33
CA ASN A 104 2.28 -8.55 4.44
C ASN A 104 1.49 -8.46 3.13
N THR A 105 1.58 -7.34 2.41
CA THR A 105 0.86 -7.13 1.13
C THR A 105 1.06 -8.28 0.12
N PRO A 106 2.29 -8.66 -0.29
CA PRO A 106 2.49 -9.75 -1.25
C PRO A 106 2.03 -11.13 -0.73
N LEU A 107 2.09 -11.37 0.58
CA LEU A 107 1.58 -12.60 1.19
C LEU A 107 0.04 -12.68 1.12
N ILE A 108 -0.65 -11.54 1.30
CA ILE A 108 -2.10 -11.45 1.07
C ILE A 108 -2.44 -11.69 -0.40
N LEU A 109 -1.66 -11.14 -1.35
CA LEU A 109 -1.85 -11.41 -2.80
C LEU A 109 -1.77 -12.91 -3.11
N ALA A 110 -0.74 -13.60 -2.60
CA ALA A 110 -0.60 -15.05 -2.77
C ALA A 110 -1.82 -15.79 -2.21
N THR A 111 -2.25 -15.41 -1.02
CA THR A 111 -3.42 -16.00 -0.34
C THR A 111 -4.70 -15.78 -1.14
N MET A 112 -4.91 -14.59 -1.72
CA MET A 112 -6.07 -14.33 -2.59
C MET A 112 -6.02 -15.15 -3.88
N SER A 113 -4.84 -15.37 -4.47
CA SER A 113 -4.71 -16.24 -5.65
C SER A 113 -5.04 -17.71 -5.31
N LEU A 114 -4.62 -18.18 -4.14
CA LEU A 114 -4.95 -19.51 -3.62
C LEU A 114 -6.44 -19.65 -3.31
N GLU A 115 -7.06 -18.62 -2.72
CA GLU A 115 -8.51 -18.58 -2.46
C GLU A 115 -9.30 -18.76 -3.76
N ARG A 116 -8.93 -18.03 -4.81
CA ARG A 116 -9.54 -18.15 -6.13
C ARG A 116 -9.37 -19.55 -6.71
N TYR A 117 -8.19 -20.16 -6.55
CA TYR A 117 -7.93 -21.53 -6.99
C TYR A 117 -8.82 -22.53 -6.24
N VAL A 118 -8.84 -22.48 -4.91
CA VAL A 118 -9.64 -23.40 -4.06
C VAL A 118 -11.13 -23.27 -4.37
N ALA A 119 -11.63 -22.06 -4.58
CA ALA A 119 -13.04 -21.83 -4.92
C ALA A 119 -13.45 -22.45 -6.28
N ILE A 120 -12.50 -22.60 -7.22
CA ILE A 120 -12.77 -23.22 -8.54
C ILE A 120 -12.66 -24.74 -8.46
N ILE A 121 -11.69 -25.28 -7.71
CA ILE A 121 -11.48 -26.73 -7.62
C ILE A 121 -12.49 -27.41 -6.68
N TYR A 122 -12.84 -26.75 -5.58
CA TYR A 122 -13.70 -27.32 -4.53
C TYR A 122 -14.96 -26.46 -4.32
N PRO A 123 -15.80 -26.26 -5.34
CA PRO A 123 -16.95 -25.35 -5.24
C PRO A 123 -18.00 -25.80 -4.21
N LEU A 124 -18.15 -27.12 -3.99
CA LEU A 124 -19.15 -27.69 -3.07
C LEU A 124 -18.58 -28.09 -1.70
N GLN A 125 -17.28 -28.28 -1.59
CA GLN A 125 -16.61 -28.73 -0.36
C GLN A 125 -15.44 -27.79 -0.04
N CYS A 126 -15.76 -26.51 0.17
CA CYS A 126 -14.76 -25.52 0.53
C CYS A 126 -14.06 -25.95 1.84
N PRO A 127 -12.72 -26.12 1.84
CA PRO A 127 -12.01 -26.53 3.04
C PRO A 127 -12.29 -25.56 4.19
N PRO A 128 -12.37 -26.04 5.45
CA PRO A 128 -12.76 -25.22 6.59
C PRO A 128 -11.97 -23.92 6.75
N ALA A 129 -10.67 -23.92 6.38
CA ALA A 129 -9.80 -22.75 6.48
C ALA A 129 -10.17 -21.59 5.53
N TRP A 130 -10.82 -21.88 4.40
CA TRP A 130 -11.16 -20.88 3.37
C TRP A 130 -12.58 -20.33 3.51
N ARG A 131 -13.33 -20.79 4.51
CA ARG A 131 -14.64 -20.26 4.84
C ARG A 131 -14.52 -18.89 5.52
N SER A 132 -15.51 -18.04 5.32
CA SER A 132 -15.54 -16.67 5.86
C SER A 132 -15.50 -16.62 7.39
N ASP A 133 -16.02 -17.63 8.09
CA ASP A 133 -15.97 -17.74 9.56
C ASP A 133 -14.56 -18.00 10.10
N ARG A 134 -13.67 -18.61 9.30
CA ARG A 134 -12.32 -19.02 9.75
C ARG A 134 -11.17 -18.35 9.00
N ILE A 135 -11.45 -17.57 7.96
CA ILE A 135 -10.42 -16.89 7.16
C ILE A 135 -9.52 -15.97 8.00
N TRP A 136 -10.03 -15.46 9.13
CA TRP A 136 -9.27 -14.66 10.09
C TRP A 136 -8.04 -15.39 10.64
N ILE A 137 -8.07 -16.72 10.74
CA ILE A 137 -6.92 -17.54 11.15
C ILE A 137 -5.79 -17.41 10.13
N ILE A 138 -6.12 -17.45 8.83
CA ILE A 138 -5.15 -17.24 7.76
C ILE A 138 -4.60 -15.81 7.86
N ILE A 139 -5.47 -14.80 7.96
CA ILE A 139 -5.06 -13.40 8.07
C ILE A 139 -4.11 -13.18 9.24
N LEU A 140 -4.44 -13.71 10.43
CA LEU A 140 -3.57 -13.63 11.61
C LEU A 140 -2.21 -14.30 11.35
N SER A 141 -2.21 -15.45 10.70
CA SER A 141 -0.97 -16.16 10.34
C SER A 141 -0.08 -15.35 9.39
N LEU A 142 -0.68 -14.62 8.42
CA LEU A 142 0.06 -13.74 7.52
C LEU A 142 0.71 -12.56 8.27
N TRP A 143 -0.02 -11.97 9.22
CA TRP A 143 0.52 -10.91 10.09
C TRP A 143 1.68 -11.41 10.94
N LEU A 144 1.52 -12.58 11.58
CA LEU A 144 2.60 -13.17 12.39
C LEU A 144 3.84 -13.45 11.53
N LEU A 145 3.66 -14.06 10.36
CA LEU A 145 4.75 -14.33 9.43
C LEU A 145 5.45 -13.04 8.98
N SER A 146 4.67 -11.99 8.68
CA SER A 146 5.18 -10.67 8.28
C SER A 146 5.92 -9.95 9.40
N CYS A 147 5.58 -10.20 10.67
CA CYS A 147 6.27 -9.64 11.82
C CYS A 147 7.55 -10.42 12.17
N ILE A 148 7.60 -11.73 11.92
CA ILE A 148 8.77 -12.56 12.23
C ILE A 148 10.01 -12.10 11.45
N PHE A 149 9.88 -11.77 10.17
CA PHE A 149 11.00 -11.32 9.34
C PHE A 149 11.70 -10.06 9.88
N PRO A 150 11.01 -8.93 10.15
CA PRO A 150 11.64 -7.75 10.74
C PRO A 150 12.16 -8.02 12.16
N ILE A 151 11.50 -8.88 12.97
CA ILE A 151 12.05 -9.27 14.28
C ILE A 151 13.45 -9.90 14.11
N ILE A 152 13.60 -10.83 13.16
CA ILE A 152 14.90 -11.47 12.88
C ILE A 152 15.89 -10.42 12.35
N GLU A 153 15.48 -9.56 11.41
CA GLU A 153 16.33 -8.49 10.86
C GLU A 153 16.88 -7.58 11.96
N TYR A 154 16.03 -7.13 12.88
CA TYR A 154 16.47 -6.27 13.98
C TYR A 154 17.31 -7.02 15.02
N SER A 155 17.05 -8.31 15.24
CA SER A 155 17.84 -9.16 16.15
C SER A 155 19.25 -9.45 15.63
N ILE A 156 19.45 -9.48 14.31
CA ILE A 156 20.77 -9.60 13.67
C ILE A 156 21.60 -8.32 13.87
N GLY A 157 20.92 -7.17 14.04
CA GLY A 157 21.56 -5.89 14.31
C GLY A 157 22.38 -5.94 15.60
N GLN A 158 23.64 -5.56 15.51
CA GLN A 158 24.49 -5.50 16.69
C GLN A 158 24.06 -4.29 17.53
N HIS A 159 23.50 -4.53 18.72
CA HIS A 159 23.20 -3.47 19.67
C HIS A 159 24.53 -2.86 20.13
N ASN A 160 24.81 -1.61 19.75
CA ASN A 160 25.94 -0.89 20.32
C ASN A 160 25.58 -0.54 21.77
N PRO A 161 26.25 -1.10 22.80
CA PRO A 161 25.91 -0.87 24.20
C PRO A 161 26.10 0.60 24.63
N ALA A 162 26.80 1.40 23.82
CA ALA A 162 26.97 2.84 24.05
C ALA A 162 25.77 3.70 23.58
N VAL A 163 24.82 3.12 22.83
CA VAL A 163 23.68 3.86 22.28
C VAL A 163 22.48 3.71 23.22
N ASN A 164 22.20 4.75 23.99
CA ASN A 164 20.98 4.81 24.80
C ASN A 164 19.77 5.06 23.89
N MET A 165 18.87 4.07 23.81
CA MET A 165 17.68 4.09 22.94
C MET A 165 16.73 5.28 23.22
N PHE A 166 16.75 5.80 24.45
CA PHE A 166 15.92 6.93 24.88
C PHE A 166 16.61 8.30 24.73
N SER A 167 17.94 8.35 24.71
CA SER A 167 18.70 9.61 24.67
C SER A 167 19.29 9.91 23.29
N THR A 168 19.43 8.90 22.43
CA THR A 168 19.96 9.06 21.08
C THR A 168 18.85 9.54 20.16
N SER A 169 18.93 10.80 19.76
CA SER A 169 17.98 11.42 18.84
C SER A 169 18.51 11.36 17.41
N VAL A 170 17.76 10.75 16.51
CA VAL A 170 18.14 10.56 15.09
C VAL A 170 16.98 10.90 14.18
N VAL A 171 17.29 11.26 12.93
CA VAL A 171 16.30 11.31 11.86
C VAL A 171 15.89 9.89 11.51
N CYS A 172 14.58 9.62 11.55
CA CYS A 172 14.05 8.28 11.32
C CYS A 172 14.24 7.78 9.90
N THR A 173 15.33 7.05 9.68
CA THR A 173 15.67 6.43 8.40
C THR A 173 16.08 4.98 8.62
N HIS A 174 15.83 4.13 7.62
CA HIS A 174 16.30 2.74 7.67
C HIS A 174 17.82 2.64 7.81
N VAL A 175 18.58 3.61 7.26
CA VAL A 175 20.04 3.66 7.37
C VAL A 175 20.50 3.95 8.80
N ALA A 176 19.78 4.80 9.53
CA ALA A 176 20.11 5.14 10.92
C ALA A 176 19.92 3.96 11.89
N VAL A 177 18.98 3.05 11.60
CA VAL A 177 18.66 1.91 12.48
C VAL A 177 19.31 0.60 12.00
N ASN A 178 19.38 0.36 10.68
CA ASN A 178 19.92 -0.86 10.09
C ASN A 178 21.21 -0.58 9.32
N ALA A 179 22.23 -0.11 10.04
CA ALA A 179 23.51 0.28 9.45
C ALA A 179 24.40 -0.91 9.05
N SER A 180 24.08 -2.14 9.47
CA SER A 180 24.96 -3.27 9.23
C SER A 180 24.75 -3.89 7.83
N PRO A 181 25.84 -4.19 7.08
CA PRO A 181 25.74 -4.88 5.80
C PRO A 181 25.01 -6.23 5.87
N LYS A 182 25.09 -6.90 7.03
CA LYS A 182 24.40 -8.17 7.30
C LYS A 182 22.88 -8.02 7.30
N GLN A 183 22.36 -6.96 7.92
CA GLN A 183 20.92 -6.67 7.92
C GLN A 183 20.42 -6.35 6.51
N THR A 184 21.15 -5.51 5.77
CA THR A 184 20.80 -5.20 4.38
C THR A 184 20.77 -6.46 3.51
N LEU A 185 21.77 -7.34 3.64
CA LEU A 185 21.82 -8.60 2.91
C LEU A 185 20.64 -9.51 3.31
N PHE A 186 20.37 -9.68 4.60
CA PHE A 186 19.26 -10.49 5.09
C PHE A 186 17.92 -9.99 4.55
N LYS A 187 17.64 -8.68 4.68
CA LYS A 187 16.44 -8.04 4.14
C LYS A 187 16.28 -8.30 2.65
N THR A 188 17.35 -8.11 1.87
CA THR A 188 17.33 -8.35 0.41
C THR A 188 17.03 -9.81 0.10
N VAL A 189 17.71 -10.75 0.75
CA VAL A 189 17.51 -12.20 0.53
C VAL A 189 16.08 -12.62 0.90
N VAL A 190 15.59 -12.22 2.08
CA VAL A 190 14.22 -12.53 2.52
C VAL A 190 13.20 -11.97 1.53
N ASN A 191 13.37 -10.73 1.09
CA ASN A 191 12.46 -10.12 0.13
C ASN A 191 12.46 -10.84 -1.22
N ILE A 192 13.63 -11.24 -1.74
CA ILE A 192 13.75 -12.02 -2.98
C ILE A 192 13.07 -13.39 -2.83
N LEU A 193 13.30 -14.08 -1.71
CA LEU A 193 12.70 -15.39 -1.45
C LEU A 193 11.18 -15.30 -1.31
N CYS A 194 10.68 -14.35 -0.52
CA CYS A 194 9.25 -14.09 -0.36
C CYS A 194 8.62 -13.76 -1.71
N PHE A 195 9.25 -12.91 -2.50
CA PHE A 195 8.79 -12.59 -3.84
C PHE A 195 8.73 -13.82 -4.75
N ALA A 196 9.81 -14.59 -4.84
CA ALA A 196 9.88 -15.78 -5.69
C ALA A 196 8.80 -16.79 -5.30
N ALA A 197 8.59 -17.00 -4.00
CA ALA A 197 7.53 -17.87 -3.50
C ALA A 197 6.13 -17.37 -3.92
N VAL A 198 5.82 -16.08 -3.75
CA VAL A 198 4.55 -15.49 -4.15
C VAL A 198 4.34 -15.59 -5.67
N ALA A 199 5.38 -15.30 -6.46
CA ALA A 199 5.33 -15.41 -7.92
C ALA A 199 5.03 -16.85 -8.38
N ILE A 200 5.69 -17.84 -7.77
CA ILE A 200 5.46 -19.26 -8.04
C ILE A 200 4.01 -19.63 -7.68
N ILE A 201 3.50 -19.18 -6.53
CA ILE A 201 2.11 -19.45 -6.13
C ILE A 201 1.11 -18.86 -7.14
N ILE A 202 1.30 -17.61 -7.56
CA ILE A 202 0.41 -16.97 -8.54
C ILE A 202 0.47 -17.68 -9.90
N LEU A 203 1.67 -18.04 -10.37
CA LEU A 203 1.83 -18.76 -11.63
C LEU A 203 1.23 -20.17 -11.55
N PHE A 204 1.47 -20.88 -10.46
CA PHE A 204 0.91 -22.20 -10.22
C PHE A 204 -0.62 -22.18 -10.21
N THR A 205 -1.21 -21.25 -9.43
CA THR A 205 -2.67 -21.09 -9.38
C THR A 205 -3.24 -20.72 -10.74
N TYR A 206 -2.58 -19.85 -11.51
CA TYR A 206 -2.97 -19.51 -12.88
C TYR A 206 -3.04 -20.74 -13.79
N VAL A 207 -1.94 -21.51 -13.87
CA VAL A 207 -1.86 -22.69 -14.74
C VAL A 207 -2.91 -23.72 -14.34
N ARG A 208 -3.08 -23.98 -13.04
CA ARG A 208 -4.06 -24.95 -12.56
C ARG A 208 -5.50 -24.53 -12.86
N ILE A 209 -5.83 -23.26 -12.66
CA ILE A 209 -7.16 -22.71 -13.01
C ILE A 209 -7.41 -22.87 -14.52
N LEU A 210 -6.42 -22.57 -15.36
CA LEU A 210 -6.54 -22.72 -16.81
C LEU A 210 -6.77 -24.18 -17.22
N LEU A 211 -6.06 -25.13 -16.62
CA LEU A 211 -6.21 -26.55 -16.94
C LEU A 211 -7.59 -27.07 -16.54
N GLU A 212 -8.07 -26.74 -15.35
CA GLU A 212 -9.33 -27.27 -14.82
C GLU A 212 -10.54 -26.65 -15.50
N THR A 213 -10.50 -25.35 -15.81
CA THR A 213 -11.55 -24.69 -16.60
C THR A 213 -11.63 -25.24 -18.03
N ARG A 214 -10.50 -25.60 -18.65
CA ARG A 214 -10.47 -26.27 -19.97
C ARG A 214 -11.09 -27.67 -19.91
N LYS A 215 -10.83 -28.44 -18.86
CA LYS A 215 -11.40 -29.79 -18.67
C LYS A 215 -12.92 -29.74 -18.52
N LEU A 216 -13.44 -28.77 -17.79
CA LEU A 216 -14.87 -28.67 -17.47
C LEU A 216 -15.73 -28.08 -18.61
N ARG A 217 -15.16 -27.76 -19.79
CA ARG A 217 -15.83 -26.98 -20.87
C ARG A 217 -16.62 -25.78 -20.32
N GLN A 218 -16.10 -25.15 -19.27
CA GLN A 218 -16.81 -24.10 -18.57
C GLN A 218 -16.97 -22.90 -19.50
N ASP A 219 -18.10 -22.18 -19.39
CA ASP A 219 -18.40 -21.04 -20.26
C ASP A 219 -17.21 -20.06 -20.31
N ARG A 220 -16.79 -19.70 -21.53
CA ARG A 220 -15.62 -18.85 -21.80
C ARG A 220 -15.67 -17.54 -21.01
N THR A 221 -16.86 -17.04 -20.70
CA THR A 221 -17.06 -15.82 -19.92
C THR A 221 -16.62 -15.97 -18.45
N SER A 222 -16.95 -17.10 -17.81
CA SER A 222 -16.57 -17.41 -16.42
C SER A 222 -15.06 -17.64 -16.31
N VAL A 223 -14.48 -18.36 -17.27
CA VAL A 223 -13.04 -18.62 -17.36
C VAL A 223 -12.26 -17.31 -17.51
N SER A 224 -12.69 -16.43 -18.42
CA SER A 224 -12.09 -15.10 -18.61
C SER A 224 -12.13 -14.26 -17.33
N LYS A 225 -13.26 -14.30 -16.60
CA LYS A 225 -13.39 -13.57 -15.33
C LYS A 225 -12.45 -14.11 -14.24
N ALA A 226 -12.27 -15.42 -14.13
CA ALA A 226 -11.32 -16.03 -13.20
C ALA A 226 -9.88 -15.65 -13.57
N MET A 227 -9.49 -15.81 -14.83
CA MET A 227 -8.15 -15.47 -15.35
C MET A 227 -7.81 -13.99 -15.15
N ASN A 228 -8.75 -13.09 -15.42
CA ASN A 228 -8.54 -11.66 -15.19
C ASN A 228 -8.24 -11.33 -13.71
N THR A 229 -8.65 -12.19 -12.76
CA THR A 229 -8.34 -11.98 -11.34
C THR A 229 -6.91 -12.37 -11.02
N VAL A 230 -6.49 -13.52 -11.54
CA VAL A 230 -5.12 -14.00 -11.34
C VAL A 230 -4.11 -13.10 -12.07
N LEU A 231 -4.45 -12.62 -13.27
CA LEU A 231 -3.64 -11.62 -13.98
C LEU A 231 -3.52 -10.31 -13.21
N LEU A 232 -4.61 -9.86 -12.57
CA LEU A 232 -4.58 -8.67 -11.74
C LEU A 232 -3.68 -8.87 -10.52
N HIS A 233 -3.75 -10.04 -9.86
CA HIS A 233 -2.79 -10.39 -8.81
C HIS A 233 -1.34 -10.37 -9.32
N GLY A 234 -1.08 -10.89 -10.52
CA GLY A 234 0.23 -10.81 -11.17
C GLY A 234 0.67 -9.36 -11.45
N PHE A 235 -0.26 -8.50 -11.89
CA PHE A 235 0.02 -7.08 -12.10
C PHE A 235 0.31 -6.35 -10.78
N GLN A 236 -0.43 -6.62 -9.72
CA GLN A 236 -0.13 -6.06 -8.40
C GLN A 236 1.20 -6.57 -7.86
N LEU A 237 1.53 -7.85 -8.09
CA LEU A 237 2.83 -8.39 -7.73
C LEU A 237 3.94 -7.64 -8.48
N LEU A 238 3.76 -7.35 -9.78
CA LEU A 238 4.68 -6.53 -10.56
C LEU A 238 4.79 -5.11 -9.98
N LEU A 239 3.67 -4.49 -9.58
CA LEU A 239 3.67 -3.20 -8.92
C LEU A 239 4.43 -3.24 -7.58
N CYS A 240 4.29 -4.31 -6.78
CA CYS A 240 5.09 -4.52 -5.58
C CYS A 240 6.58 -4.71 -5.91
N MET A 241 6.92 -5.31 -7.06
CA MET A 241 8.31 -5.49 -7.49
C MET A 241 9.04 -4.20 -7.77
N LEU A 242 8.32 -3.18 -8.24
CA LEU A 242 8.89 -1.87 -8.46
C LEU A 242 9.54 -1.31 -7.18
N ALA A 243 8.96 -1.55 -6.01
CA ALA A 243 9.53 -1.12 -4.74
C ALA A 243 10.90 -1.77 -4.44
N PHE A 244 11.17 -2.97 -4.95
CA PHE A 244 12.49 -3.61 -4.80
C PHE A 244 13.52 -3.12 -5.81
N THR A 245 13.09 -2.42 -6.86
CA THR A 245 14.01 -1.79 -7.81
C THR A 245 14.63 -0.50 -7.28
N ILE A 246 14.09 0.08 -6.20
CA ILE A 246 14.57 1.32 -5.55
C ILE A 246 16.11 1.38 -5.40
N PRO A 247 16.80 0.43 -4.76
CA PRO A 247 18.26 0.52 -4.62
C PRO A 247 19.01 0.49 -5.96
N ILE A 248 18.45 -0.19 -6.97
CA ILE A 248 19.01 -0.26 -8.31
C ILE A 248 18.79 1.06 -9.04
N THR A 249 17.57 1.59 -9.02
CA THR A 249 17.25 2.88 -9.63
C THR A 249 17.97 4.03 -8.96
N GLU A 250 18.10 4.06 -7.63
CA GLU A 250 18.92 5.05 -6.92
C GLU A 250 20.36 5.03 -7.44
N ARG A 251 20.99 3.86 -7.53
CA ARG A 251 22.37 3.75 -8.04
C ARG A 251 22.50 4.20 -9.49
N LEU A 252 21.55 3.81 -10.35
CA LEU A 252 21.56 4.15 -11.77
C LEU A 252 21.28 5.63 -12.02
N LEU A 253 20.31 6.22 -11.32
CA LEU A 253 19.97 7.64 -11.44
C LEU A 253 21.10 8.53 -10.92
N VAL A 254 21.75 8.17 -9.80
CA VAL A 254 22.94 8.88 -9.31
C VAL A 254 24.08 8.89 -10.33
N LEU A 255 24.22 7.82 -11.12
CA LEU A 255 25.25 7.73 -12.17
C LEU A 255 24.85 8.44 -13.47
N SER A 256 23.55 8.57 -13.74
CA SER A 256 23.02 9.02 -15.04
C SER A 256 22.51 10.45 -15.04
N THR A 257 22.20 11.04 -13.89
CA THR A 257 21.59 12.37 -13.81
C THR A 257 22.29 13.24 -12.77
N ASN A 258 22.19 14.56 -12.94
CA ASN A 258 22.73 15.54 -11.99
C ASN A 258 21.72 15.87 -10.85
N TRP A 259 20.81 14.93 -10.55
CA TRP A 259 19.77 15.13 -9.52
C TRP A 259 20.34 14.98 -8.12
N LEU A 260 19.81 15.74 -7.17
CA LEU A 260 20.12 15.56 -5.75
C LEU A 260 19.60 14.20 -5.27
N ILE A 261 20.37 13.53 -4.41
CA ILE A 261 20.04 12.22 -3.83
C ILE A 261 18.62 12.23 -3.21
N GLY A 262 18.26 13.30 -2.51
CA GLY A 262 16.93 13.44 -1.89
C GLY A 262 15.77 13.61 -2.90
N ASP A 263 16.03 14.04 -4.13
CA ASP A 263 15.02 14.10 -5.20
C ASP A 263 14.84 12.73 -5.85
N ILE A 264 15.94 11.99 -6.03
CA ILE A 264 15.93 10.60 -6.51
C ILE A 264 15.17 9.69 -5.53
N SER A 265 15.49 9.77 -4.23
CA SER A 265 14.78 8.97 -3.20
C SER A 265 13.29 9.34 -3.11
N PHE A 266 12.93 10.62 -3.27
CA PHE A 266 11.53 11.04 -3.34
C PHE A 266 10.82 10.48 -4.57
N PHE A 267 11.44 10.57 -5.75
CA PHE A 267 10.89 10.02 -6.99
C PHE A 267 10.63 8.52 -6.87
N ASN A 268 11.63 7.76 -6.39
CA ASN A 268 11.51 6.33 -6.16
C ASN A 268 10.41 6.00 -5.15
N TYR A 269 10.33 6.75 -4.04
CA TYR A 269 9.26 6.60 -3.06
C TYR A 269 7.87 6.82 -3.68
N PHE A 270 7.70 7.92 -4.42
CA PHE A 270 6.42 8.26 -5.02
C PHE A 270 6.01 7.25 -6.11
N CYS A 271 6.91 6.93 -7.02
CA CYS A 271 6.63 6.07 -8.17
C CYS A 271 6.55 4.58 -7.81
N PHE A 272 7.33 4.11 -6.85
CA PHE A 272 7.47 2.68 -6.57
C PHE A 272 6.85 2.24 -5.24
N VAL A 273 6.45 3.17 -4.37
CA VAL A 273 5.73 2.84 -3.13
C VAL A 273 4.31 3.39 -3.15
N LEU A 274 4.12 4.70 -3.40
CA LEU A 274 2.79 5.33 -3.34
C LEU A 274 1.87 4.88 -4.47
N ILE A 275 2.30 5.09 -5.72
CA ILE A 275 1.48 4.79 -6.90
C ILE A 275 1.05 3.31 -6.94
N PRO A 276 1.95 2.32 -6.81
CA PRO A 276 1.62 0.89 -6.72
C PRO A 276 0.51 0.55 -5.72
N ARG A 277 0.58 1.12 -4.52
CA ARG A 277 -0.39 0.88 -3.44
C ARG A 277 -1.71 1.60 -3.67
N PHE A 278 -1.70 2.76 -4.31
CA PHE A 278 -2.92 3.46 -4.73
C PHE A 278 -3.65 2.74 -5.86
N LEU A 279 -2.92 2.25 -6.86
CA LEU A 279 -3.49 1.57 -8.02
C LEU A 279 -4.13 0.24 -7.64
N SER A 280 -3.59 -0.48 -6.65
CA SER A 280 -4.09 -1.78 -6.22
C SER A 280 -5.60 -1.78 -5.85
N PRO A 281 -6.07 -0.95 -4.90
CA PRO A 281 -7.49 -0.80 -4.59
C PRO A 281 -8.32 -0.26 -5.73
N LEU A 282 -7.78 0.68 -6.52
CA LEU A 282 -8.49 1.30 -7.63
C LEU A 282 -8.83 0.28 -8.72
N ILE A 283 -7.86 -0.56 -9.10
CA ILE A 283 -8.06 -1.59 -10.12
C ILE A 283 -9.06 -2.64 -9.62
N TYR A 284 -9.00 -3.04 -8.36
CA TYR A 284 -10.03 -3.92 -7.78
C TYR A 284 -11.41 -3.27 -7.72
N GLY A 285 -11.49 -2.03 -7.23
CA GLY A 285 -12.70 -1.24 -7.07
C GLY A 285 -13.44 -1.01 -8.38
N LEU A 286 -12.69 -0.66 -9.43
CA LEU A 286 -13.23 -0.41 -10.77
C LEU A 286 -13.60 -1.69 -11.52
N ARG A 287 -12.90 -2.80 -11.24
CA ARG A 287 -13.15 -4.09 -11.89
C ARG A 287 -14.43 -4.76 -11.41
N ASP A 288 -14.76 -4.64 -10.13
CA ASP A 288 -15.98 -5.24 -9.62
C ASP A 288 -17.19 -4.38 -10.01
N GLN A 289 -18.03 -4.90 -10.91
CA GLN A 289 -19.22 -4.19 -11.39
C GLN A 289 -20.20 -3.84 -10.26
N SER A 290 -20.27 -4.67 -9.22
CA SER A 290 -21.10 -4.39 -8.05
C SER A 290 -20.53 -3.21 -7.29
N LEU A 291 -19.23 -3.25 -6.97
CA LEU A 291 -18.54 -2.18 -6.25
C LEU A 291 -18.58 -0.86 -7.03
N ARG A 292 -18.28 -0.88 -8.33
CA ARG A 292 -18.36 0.28 -9.24
C ARG A 292 -19.75 0.90 -9.26
N ARG A 293 -20.82 0.09 -9.25
CA ARG A 293 -22.21 0.60 -9.22
C ARG A 293 -22.53 1.26 -7.87
N HIS A 294 -22.08 0.70 -6.75
CA HIS A 294 -22.27 1.30 -5.42
C HIS A 294 -21.44 2.58 -5.26
N ILE A 295 -20.18 2.59 -5.71
CA ILE A 295 -19.34 3.79 -5.78
C ILE A 295 -20.04 4.89 -6.58
N GLY A 296 -20.47 4.59 -7.81
CA GLY A 296 -21.16 5.55 -8.66
C GLY A 296 -22.41 6.12 -8.01
N LYS A 297 -23.22 5.27 -7.36
CA LYS A 297 -24.40 5.72 -6.60
C LYS A 297 -24.04 6.61 -5.42
N THR A 298 -23.02 6.28 -4.63
CA THR A 298 -22.58 7.10 -3.49
C THR A 298 -22.09 8.46 -3.97
N PHE A 299 -21.26 8.53 -5.01
CA PHE A 299 -20.80 9.81 -5.57
C PHE A 299 -21.93 10.64 -6.19
N LEU A 300 -22.87 10.02 -6.90
CA LEU A 300 -24.06 10.69 -7.46
C LEU A 300 -25.04 11.16 -6.37
N CYS A 301 -25.25 10.37 -5.32
CA CYS A 301 -26.09 10.75 -4.17
C CYS A 301 -25.46 11.88 -3.35
N CYS A 302 -24.15 11.88 -3.14
CA CYS A 302 -23.44 12.99 -2.52
C CYS A 302 -23.52 14.26 -3.39
N SER A 303 -23.40 14.15 -4.72
CA SER A 303 -23.58 15.27 -5.64
C SER A 303 -25.01 15.84 -5.61
N ASN A 304 -26.03 15.00 -5.44
CA ASN A 304 -27.44 15.44 -5.34
C ASN A 304 -27.80 16.03 -3.96
N ARG A 305 -27.03 15.74 -2.90
CA ARG A 305 -27.19 16.41 -1.60
C ARG A 305 -26.50 17.78 -1.51
N ILE A 306 -25.60 18.10 -2.45
CA ILE A 306 -24.88 19.39 -2.49
C ILE A 306 -25.65 20.48 -3.26
N LYS A 307 -26.80 20.18 -3.87
CA LYS A 307 -27.73 21.25 -4.29
C LYS A 307 -28.49 21.76 -3.06
N PRO A 308 -28.23 23.00 -2.56
CA PRO A 308 -29.05 23.56 -1.52
C PRO A 308 -30.44 23.81 -2.10
N SER A 309 -31.46 23.48 -1.30
CA SER A 309 -32.82 23.94 -1.50
C SER A 309 -32.84 25.47 -1.62
N VAL A 310 -32.90 25.99 -2.85
CA VAL A 310 -33.27 27.39 -3.15
C VAL A 310 -34.56 27.38 -3.98
N ARG A 311 -35.50 26.48 -3.66
CA ARG A 311 -36.81 26.45 -4.32
C ARG A 311 -38.00 26.22 -3.39
N SER A 312 -37.81 26.32 -2.06
CA SER A 312 -38.91 26.24 -1.10
C SER A 312 -39.24 27.57 -0.40
N LEU A 313 -38.66 28.69 -0.82
CA LEU A 313 -38.87 30.02 -0.19
C LEU A 313 -39.49 31.08 -1.12
N MET A 314 -39.92 30.72 -2.33
CA MET A 314 -40.67 31.63 -3.22
C MET A 314 -42.10 31.17 -3.55
N GLN A 315 -42.63 30.19 -2.82
CA GLN A 315 -44.01 29.72 -3.02
C GLN A 315 -44.93 29.94 -1.81
N ASN A 316 -44.45 30.64 -0.77
CA ASN A 316 -45.25 31.04 0.39
C ASN A 316 -45.65 32.52 0.42
N ASN A 317 -45.33 33.31 -0.63
CA ASN A 317 -45.72 34.73 -0.72
C ASN A 317 -46.69 35.04 -1.87
N LEU A 318 -47.49 34.07 -2.33
CA LEU A 318 -48.55 34.34 -3.32
C LEU A 318 -49.95 33.86 -2.92
N PHE A 319 -50.17 33.47 -1.66
CA PHE A 319 -51.48 33.08 -1.15
C PHE A 319 -51.64 33.40 0.34
N VAL A 320 -51.59 34.68 0.70
CA VAL A 320 -52.31 35.22 1.86
C VAL A 320 -52.71 36.65 1.49
N THR A 321 -54.03 36.85 1.44
CA THR A 321 -54.82 38.08 1.65
C THR A 321 -54.09 39.38 1.90
#